data_AF-A0A7Z9KUI4-F1
#
_entry.id   AF-A0A7Z9KUI4-F1
#
_cell.length_a   1.000
_cell.length_b   1.000
_cell.length_c   1.000
_cell.angle_alpha   90.00
_cell.angle_beta   90.00
_cell.angle_gamma   90.00
#
_symmetry.space_group_name_H-M   'P 1'
#
loop_
_entity.id
_entity.type
_entity.pdbx_description
1 polymer ?
#
loop_
_entity_poly.entity_id
_entity_poly.type
_entity_poly.pdbx_seq_one_letter_code
_entity_poly.pdbx_strand_id
1 'polypeptide(L)'
;MEQTQVRVDQQLAATTVDTLAATDLRQAPGPGAIAVWAISSVTDSAITVRIGNRQMASAIACPTGTLIDTEIQAPIAMTQVRGGENIRVDVTEVTAMAFHLTVVWSGILT
;
A
#
# COMPACT_ATOMS: atom_id res chain seq x y z
N MET A 1 15.84 1.45 21.53
CA MET A 1 15.18 0.78 20.39
C MET A 1 15.19 1.78 19.26
N GLU A 2 15.77 1.44 18.11
CA GLU A 2 15.84 2.33 16.97
C GLU A 2 14.51 2.32 16.23
N GLN A 3 13.99 3.50 15.88
CA GLN A 3 12.83 3.60 15.02
C GLN A 3 13.28 3.29 13.59
N THR A 4 12.67 2.29 12.97
CA THR A 4 13.02 1.85 11.62
C THR A 4 11.86 2.09 10.67
N GLN A 5 12.19 2.35 9.42
CA GLN A 5 11.24 2.45 8.32
C GLN A 5 11.56 1.37 7.30
N VAL A 6 10.52 0.69 6.81
CA VAL A 6 10.59 -0.20 5.66
C VAL A 6 9.64 0.32 4.61
N ARG A 7 10.12 0.46 3.38
CA ARG A 7 9.39 1.06 2.27
C ARG A 7 9.43 0.13 1.07
N VAL A 8 8.27 -0.05 0.44
CA VAL A 8 8.10 -0.77 -0.82
C VAL A 8 7.45 0.17 -1.81
N ASP A 9 8.12 0.39 -2.93
CA ASP A 9 7.59 1.10 -4.09
C ASP A 9 7.43 0.10 -5.24
N GLN A 10 6.26 0.07 -5.86
CA GLN A 10 5.97 -0.80 -7.00
C GLN A 10 5.35 0.01 -8.13
N GLN A 11 5.77 -0.32 -9.35
CA GLN A 11 5.07 0.06 -10.56
C GLN A 11 4.46 -1.20 -11.17
N LEU A 12 3.16 -1.17 -11.38
CA LEU A 12 2.38 -2.30 -11.87
C LEU A 12 1.79 -1.95 -13.23
N ALA A 13 1.77 -2.95 -14.11
CA ALA A 13 1.08 -2.92 -15.39
C ALA A 13 0.09 -4.07 -15.38
N ALA A 14 -1.20 -3.77 -15.20
CA ALA A 14 -2.32 -4.70 -15.06
C ALA A 14 -2.86 -5.01 -13.66
N THR A 15 -4.10 -5.53 -13.63
CA THR A 15 -4.80 -6.02 -12.43
C THR A 15 -3.88 -6.97 -11.66
N THR A 16 -3.56 -6.59 -10.42
CA THR A 16 -2.65 -7.34 -9.57
C THR A 16 -3.31 -7.61 -8.24
N VAL A 17 -3.48 -8.89 -7.93
CA VAL A 17 -3.97 -9.35 -6.64
C VAL A 17 -2.77 -9.59 -5.73
N ASP A 18 -2.87 -9.12 -4.49
CA ASP A 18 -1.83 -9.29 -3.48
C ASP A 18 -0.46 -8.77 -3.93
N THR A 19 -0.40 -7.46 -4.21
CA THR A 19 0.79 -6.79 -4.78
C THR A 19 2.05 -6.96 -3.93
N LEU A 20 1.87 -7.16 -2.62
CA LEU A 20 2.96 -7.32 -1.65
C LEU A 20 3.41 -8.77 -1.45
N ALA A 21 2.84 -9.75 -2.15
CA ALA A 21 3.09 -11.17 -1.92
C ALA A 21 4.56 -11.59 -1.96
N ALA A 22 5.38 -10.92 -2.78
CA ALA A 22 6.80 -11.18 -2.95
C ALA A 22 7.70 -10.07 -2.34
N THR A 23 7.19 -9.33 -1.35
CA THR A 23 7.90 -8.20 -0.73
C THR A 23 8.10 -8.42 0.75
N ASP A 24 9.11 -7.77 1.33
CA ASP A 24 9.39 -7.81 2.76
C ASP A 24 8.26 -7.19 3.61
N LEU A 25 7.35 -6.43 2.98
CA LEU A 25 6.16 -5.86 3.61
C LEU A 25 4.90 -6.69 3.43
N ARG A 26 5.00 -7.97 3.01
CA ARG A 26 3.87 -8.90 3.13
C ARG A 26 3.38 -9.01 4.58
N GLN A 27 4.29 -8.91 5.54
CA GLN A 27 4.00 -8.93 6.96
C GLN A 27 4.65 -7.73 7.64
N ALA A 28 3.98 -7.17 8.64
CA ALA A 28 4.55 -6.09 9.43
C ALA A 28 5.82 -6.57 10.15
N PRO A 29 6.99 -5.93 9.96
CA PRO A 29 8.25 -6.34 10.58
C PRO A 29 8.24 -6.29 12.12
N GLY A 30 7.36 -5.47 12.69
CA GLY A 30 7.23 -5.27 14.12
C GLY A 30 6.05 -4.36 14.47
N PRO A 31 5.83 -4.03 15.75
CA PRO A 31 4.82 -3.07 16.15
C PRO A 31 5.12 -1.68 15.58
N GLY A 32 4.10 -1.04 15.02
CA GLY A 32 4.27 0.25 14.35
C GLY A 32 2.99 0.73 13.67
N ALA A 33 3.16 1.51 12.61
CA ALA A 33 2.09 1.94 11.73
C ALA A 33 2.43 1.62 10.28
N ILE A 34 1.39 1.39 9.48
CA ILE A 34 1.52 1.25 8.05
C ILE A 34 0.69 2.30 7.33
N ALA A 35 1.20 2.80 6.22
CA ALA A 35 0.54 3.75 5.36
C ALA A 35 0.69 3.31 3.90
N VAL A 36 -0.39 3.45 3.13
CA VAL A 36 -0.48 3.04 1.72
C VAL A 36 -0.89 4.23 0.88
N TRP A 37 -0.10 4.52 -0.15
CA TRP A 37 -0.40 5.48 -1.20
C TRP A 37 -0.47 4.75 -2.52
N ALA A 38 -1.38 5.19 -3.38
CA ALA A 38 -1.43 4.70 -4.74
C ALA A 38 -1.90 5.80 -5.69
N ILE A 39 -1.38 5.75 -6.91
CA ILE A 39 -1.77 6.64 -8.00
C ILE A 39 -1.84 5.83 -9.29
N SER A 40 -2.82 6.14 -10.13
CA SER A 40 -2.97 5.57 -11.46
C SER A 40 -2.75 6.60 -12.57
N SER A 41 -2.31 6.16 -13.74
CA SER A 41 -2.29 6.98 -14.95
C SER A 41 -3.68 7.12 -15.61
N VAL A 42 -4.71 6.42 -15.14
CA VAL A 42 -6.09 6.45 -15.67
C VAL A 42 -7.14 6.52 -14.56
N THR A 43 -8.33 7.02 -14.88
CA THR A 43 -9.40 7.31 -13.90
C THR A 43 -10.25 6.11 -13.49
N ASP A 44 -10.20 5.00 -14.22
CA ASP A 44 -11.08 3.83 -14.06
C ASP A 44 -10.40 2.68 -13.32
N SER A 45 -9.67 3.02 -12.25
CA SER A 45 -8.96 2.07 -11.41
C SER A 45 -9.45 2.10 -9.97
N ALA A 46 -9.40 0.92 -9.33
CA ALA A 46 -9.85 0.73 -7.97
C ALA A 46 -8.80 0.01 -7.12
N ILE A 47 -8.71 0.39 -5.85
CA ILE A 47 -7.80 -0.23 -4.87
C ILE A 47 -8.59 -0.76 -3.67
N THR A 48 -8.17 -1.92 -3.20
CA THR A 48 -8.62 -2.51 -1.93
C THR A 48 -7.41 -2.74 -1.05
N VAL A 49 -7.47 -2.25 0.19
CA VAL A 49 -6.38 -2.39 1.16
C VAL A 49 -6.88 -3.15 2.37
N ARG A 50 -6.18 -4.24 2.70
CA ARG A 50 -6.41 -5.05 3.90
C ARG A 50 -5.14 -5.12 4.73
N ILE A 51 -5.26 -4.81 6.02
CA ILE A 51 -4.14 -4.78 6.96
C ILE A 51 -4.57 -5.57 8.20
N GLY A 52 -3.86 -6.66 8.49
CA GLY A 52 -4.29 -7.68 9.43
C GLY A 52 -5.69 -8.22 9.05
N ASN A 53 -6.61 -8.19 10.01
CA ASN A 53 -8.01 -8.61 9.81
C ASN A 53 -8.93 -7.44 9.43
N ARG A 54 -8.38 -6.28 9.06
CA ARG A 54 -9.15 -5.05 8.81
C ARG A 54 -9.14 -4.73 7.32
N GLN A 55 -10.31 -4.43 6.77
CA GLN A 55 -10.43 -3.86 5.44
C GLN A 55 -10.45 -2.33 5.58
N MET A 56 -9.32 -1.70 5.26
CA MET A 56 -9.12 -0.26 5.44
C MET A 56 -9.69 0.54 4.27
N ALA A 57 -9.64 -0.02 3.06
CA ALA A 57 -10.25 0.52 1.86
C ALA A 57 -10.88 -0.62 1.05
N SER A 58 -12.02 -0.36 0.41
CA SER A 58 -12.76 -1.35 -0.37
C SER A 58 -13.14 -0.80 -1.72
N ALA A 59 -12.47 -1.26 -2.78
CA ALA A 59 -12.73 -0.87 -4.17
C ALA A 59 -12.92 0.64 -4.36
N ILE A 60 -12.10 1.44 -3.69
CA ILE A 60 -12.17 2.90 -3.82
C ILE A 60 -11.48 3.32 -5.12
N ALA A 61 -11.94 4.39 -5.75
CA ALA A 61 -11.28 4.95 -6.91
C ALA A 61 -9.85 5.38 -6.56
N CYS A 62 -8.88 4.99 -7.39
CA CYS A 62 -7.50 5.43 -7.21
C CYS A 62 -7.35 6.89 -7.69
N PRO A 63 -6.63 7.75 -6.95
CA PRO A 63 -6.25 9.06 -7.46
C PRO A 63 -5.45 8.96 -8.76
N THR A 64 -5.65 9.91 -9.67
CA THR A 64 -4.88 9.98 -10.91
C THR A 64 -3.67 10.88 -10.80
N GLY A 65 -2.56 10.51 -11.43
CA GLY A 65 -1.32 11.29 -11.42
C GLY A 65 -0.13 10.50 -11.94
N THR A 66 1.08 11.04 -11.74
CA THR A 66 2.32 10.47 -12.27
C THR A 66 3.36 10.16 -11.21
N LEU A 67 3.27 10.78 -10.02
CA LEU A 67 4.23 10.62 -8.93
C LEU A 67 3.53 10.67 -7.57
N ILE A 68 3.95 9.79 -6.66
CA ILE A 68 3.54 9.79 -5.26
C ILE A 68 4.53 10.64 -4.46
N ASP A 69 4.00 11.63 -3.74
CA ASP A 69 4.75 12.41 -2.75
C ASP A 69 4.20 12.10 -1.35
N THR A 70 4.90 11.24 -0.62
CA THR A 70 4.48 10.77 0.71
C THR A 70 4.59 11.84 1.81
N GLU A 71 5.25 12.97 1.56
CA GLU A 71 5.40 14.06 2.54
C GLU A 71 4.23 15.04 2.47
N ILE A 72 3.63 15.19 1.28
CA ILE A 72 2.56 16.16 1.02
C ILE A 72 1.19 15.48 0.88
N GLN A 73 1.14 14.28 0.31
CA GLN A 73 -0.11 13.57 0.03
C GLN A 73 -0.53 12.71 1.22
N ALA A 74 -1.81 12.76 1.59
CA ALA A 74 -2.37 11.85 2.59
C ALA A 74 -2.43 10.40 2.04
N PRO A 75 -2.17 9.39 2.87
CA PRO A 75 -2.31 8.00 2.46
C PRO A 75 -3.78 7.63 2.25
N ILE A 76 -4.01 6.68 1.34
CA ILE A 76 -5.31 6.05 1.10
C ILE A 76 -5.77 5.27 2.33
N ALA A 77 -4.84 4.60 2.98
CA ALA A 77 -5.09 3.84 4.20
C ALA A 77 -3.91 3.97 5.13
N MET A 78 -4.20 4.18 6.42
CA MET A 78 -3.20 4.19 7.47
C MET A 78 -3.75 3.56 8.75
N THR A 79 -2.98 2.67 9.37
CA THR A 79 -3.40 2.04 10.63
C THR A 79 -2.20 1.59 11.45
N GLN A 80 -2.43 1.40 12.75
CA GLN A 80 -1.47 0.77 13.65
C GLN A 80 -1.47 -0.74 13.45
N VAL A 81 -0.29 -1.35 13.46
CA VAL A 81 -0.07 -2.78 13.22
C VAL A 81 0.79 -3.39 14.32
N ARG A 82 0.61 -4.68 14.56
CA ARG A 82 1.53 -5.52 15.34
C ARG A 82 2.47 -6.27 14.41
N GLY A 83 3.62 -6.70 14.92
CA GLY A 83 4.52 -7.57 14.16
C GLY A 83 3.81 -8.84 13.67
N GLY A 84 4.05 -9.21 12.42
CA GLY A 84 3.45 -10.37 11.75
C GLY A 84 2.06 -10.14 11.17
N GLU A 85 1.43 -8.97 11.36
CA GLU A 85 0.15 -8.69 10.69
C GLU A 85 0.31 -8.70 9.16
N ASN A 86 -0.54 -9.47 8.47
CA ASN A 86 -0.51 -9.57 7.01
C ASN A 86 -0.97 -8.26 6.37
N ILE A 87 -0.24 -7.78 5.38
CA ILE A 87 -0.56 -6.56 4.65
C ILE A 87 -0.79 -6.97 3.20
N ARG A 88 -2.00 -6.66 2.72
CA ARG A 88 -2.43 -7.02 1.39
C ARG A 88 -3.07 -5.83 0.70
N VAL A 89 -2.55 -5.53 -0.48
CA VAL A 89 -3.12 -4.54 -1.38
C VAL A 89 -3.54 -5.28 -2.65
N ASP A 90 -4.80 -5.13 -3.02
CA ASP A 90 -5.33 -5.60 -4.29
C ASP A 90 -5.65 -4.39 -5.17
N VAL A 91 -5.26 -4.47 -6.43
CA VAL A 91 -5.47 -3.42 -7.43
C VAL A 91 -6.29 -4.02 -8.56
N THR A 92 -7.38 -3.36 -8.90
CA THR A 92 -8.24 -3.72 -10.04
C THR A 92 -8.27 -2.56 -11.01
N GLU A 93 -8.08 -2.86 -12.29
CA GLU A 93 -8.16 -1.87 -13.36
C GLU A 93 -9.18 -2.30 -14.41
N VAL A 94 -9.77 -1.30 -15.06
CA VAL A 94 -10.65 -1.49 -16.22
C VAL A 94 -9.87 -1.23 -17.51
N THR A 95 -9.06 -0.17 -17.53
CA THR A 95 -8.14 0.16 -18.64
C THR A 95 -6.69 -0.11 -18.23
N ALA A 96 -5.90 -0.69 -19.13
CA ALA A 96 -4.47 -0.92 -18.92
C ALA A 96 -3.75 0.39 -18.60
N MET A 97 -3.00 0.41 -17.49
CA MET A 97 -2.43 1.64 -16.94
C MET A 97 -1.06 1.44 -16.31
N ALA A 98 -0.36 2.55 -16.07
CA ALA A 98 0.73 2.59 -15.12
C ALA A 98 0.14 2.87 -13.73
N PHE A 99 0.32 1.93 -12.80
CA PHE A 99 -0.08 2.10 -11.42
C PHE A 99 1.13 2.17 -10.52
N HIS A 100 1.17 3.19 -9.67
CA HIS A 100 2.22 3.37 -8.67
C HIS A 100 1.64 3.06 -7.30
N LEU A 101 2.34 2.22 -6.54
CA LEU A 101 2.02 1.86 -5.18
C LEU A 101 3.23 2.17 -4.30
N THR A 102 3.00 2.88 -3.20
CA THR A 102 3.98 3.06 -2.14
C THR A 102 3.37 2.56 -0.84
N VAL A 103 4.04 1.62 -0.19
CA VAL A 103 3.68 1.12 1.14
C VAL A 103 4.84 1.38 2.07
N VAL A 104 4.54 2.03 3.20
CA VAL A 104 5.54 2.37 4.21
C VAL A 104 5.09 1.79 5.54
N TRP A 105 5.96 1.01 6.16
CA TRP A 105 5.88 0.68 7.58
C TRP A 105 6.90 1.53 8.36
N SER A 106 6.48 2.03 9.53
CA SER A 106 7.35 2.71 10.48
C SER A 106 7.08 2.19 11.88
N GLY A 107 8.13 1.79 12.60
CA GLY A 107 7.97 1.18 13.91
C GLY A 107 9.28 0.73 14.54
N ILE A 108 9.18 -0.26 15.41
CA ILE A 108 10.32 -0.87 16.11
C ILE A 108 10.51 -2.27 15.51
N LEU A 109 11.71 -2.57 15.01
CA LEU A 109 12.06 -3.93 14.58
C LEU A 109 12.14 -4.85 15.81
N THR A 110 11.52 -6.01 15.70
CA THR A 110 11.55 -7.08 16.71
C THR A 110 12.28 -8.29 16.21
#